data_AF-A0A6G8PSV1-F1
#
_entry.id   AF-A0A6G8PSV1-F1
#
_cell.length_a   1.000
_cell.length_b   1.000
_cell.length_c   1.000
_cell.angle_alpha   90.00
_cell.angle_beta   90.00
_cell.angle_gamma   90.00
#
_symmetry.space_group_name_H-M   'P 1'
#
loop_
_entity.id
_entity.type
_entity.pdbx_description
1 polymer ?
#
loop_
_entity_poly.entity_id
_entity_poly.type
_entity_poly.pdbx_seq_one_letter_code
_entity_poly.pdbx_strand_id
1 'polypeptide(L)'
;MSEYVGAARSLYLELRALGLKVWVEDDPDGVVLDYGLIVDGLRSLPETSARSARRRIRRHKEGLVLLLLDRRDPDLDAVRREGQRA
;
A
#
# COMPACT_ATOMS: atom_id res chain seq x y z
N MET A 1 -9.99 -8.96 -13.47
CA MET A 1 -8.75 -8.26 -13.07
C MET A 1 -8.94 -6.77 -12.81
N SER A 2 -9.75 -6.04 -13.60
CA SER A 2 -9.91 -4.57 -13.47
C SER A 2 -10.42 -4.07 -12.10
N GLU A 3 -11.44 -4.70 -11.51
CA GLU A 3 -11.99 -4.26 -10.20
C GLU A 3 -11.05 -4.48 -9.01
N TYR A 4 -10.20 -5.51 -9.09
CA TYR A 4 -9.27 -5.86 -8.02
C TYR A 4 -8.15 -4.82 -7.87
N VAL A 5 -7.69 -4.27 -8.99
CA VAL A 5 -6.72 -3.17 -9.05
C VAL A 5 -7.35 -1.87 -8.58
N GLY A 6 -8.62 -1.61 -8.94
CA GLY A 6 -9.35 -0.41 -8.49
C GLY A 6 -9.47 -0.31 -6.96
N ALA A 7 -9.83 -1.42 -6.29
CA ALA A 7 -9.93 -1.44 -4.83
C ALA A 7 -8.56 -1.25 -4.14
N ALA A 8 -7.50 -1.85 -4.68
CA ALA A 8 -6.14 -1.68 -4.17
C ALA A 8 -5.62 -0.24 -4.35
N ARG A 9 -5.90 0.38 -5.50
CA ARG A 9 -5.55 1.77 -5.79
C ARG A 9 -6.22 2.75 -4.83
N SER A 10 -7.52 2.61 -4.63
CA SER A 10 -8.27 3.44 -3.67
C SER A 10 -7.72 3.27 -2.25
N LEU A 11 -7.42 2.05 -1.83
CA LEU A 11 -6.82 1.80 -0.53
C LEU A 11 -5.41 2.43 -0.41
N TYR A 12 -4.57 2.31 -1.43
CA TYR A 12 -3.24 2.93 -1.42
C TYR A 12 -3.33 4.45 -1.22
N LEU A 13 -4.19 5.13 -1.97
CA LEU A 13 -4.39 6.57 -1.85
C LEU A 13 -4.90 6.97 -0.47
N GLU A 14 -5.82 6.20 0.11
CA GLU A 14 -6.31 6.44 1.47
C GLU A 14 -5.18 6.30 2.51
N LEU A 15 -4.37 5.24 2.43
CA LEU A 15 -3.23 5.05 3.34
C LEU A 15 -2.27 6.24 3.25
N ARG A 16 -2.01 6.74 2.03
CA ARG A 16 -1.16 7.91 1.80
C ARG A 16 -1.77 9.20 2.35
N ALA A 17 -3.08 9.40 2.19
CA ALA A 17 -3.80 10.54 2.75
C ALA A 17 -3.80 10.54 4.29
N LEU A 18 -3.75 9.35 4.90
CA LEU A 18 -3.56 9.18 6.35
C LEU A 18 -2.10 9.42 6.81
N GLY A 19 -1.21 9.82 5.90
CA GLY A 19 0.21 10.05 6.19
C GLY A 19 1.02 8.77 6.36
N LEU A 20 0.47 7.61 5.99
CA LEU A 20 1.17 6.34 6.10
C LEU A 20 2.16 6.17 4.95
N LYS A 21 3.33 5.61 5.28
CA LYS A 21 4.32 5.21 4.29
C LYS A 21 4.02 3.77 3.89
N VAL A 22 3.93 3.51 2.59
CA VAL A 22 3.59 2.20 2.03
C VAL A 22 4.60 1.86 0.94
N TRP A 23 5.30 0.75 1.09
CA TRP A 23 6.26 0.25 0.12
C TRP A 23 6.32 -1.28 0.12
N VAL A 24 6.94 -1.83 -0.92
CA VAL A 24 7.25 -3.26 -1.02
C VAL A 24 8.72 -3.47 -0.69
N GLU A 25 9.02 -4.60 -0.06
CA GLU A 25 10.39 -5.09 0.17
C GLU A 25 10.47 -6.52 -0.31
N ASP A 26 11.67 -6.97 -0.68
CA ASP A 26 11.91 -8.37 -0.98
C ASP A 26 11.60 -9.22 0.26
N ASP A 27 10.77 -10.24 0.09
CA ASP A 27 10.34 -11.17 1.13
C ASP A 27 10.27 -12.56 0.48
N PRO A 28 11.31 -13.40 0.63
CA PRO A 28 11.33 -14.75 0.07
C PRO A 28 10.20 -15.65 0.59
N ASP A 29 9.63 -15.31 1.76
CA ASP A 29 8.46 -15.96 2.34
C ASP A 29 7.15 -15.20 1.98
N GLY A 30 7.28 -14.18 1.14
CA GLY A 30 6.21 -13.32 0.65
C GLY A 30 5.27 -14.06 -0.28
N VAL A 31 3.97 -13.90 -0.05
CA VAL A 31 2.92 -14.63 -0.79
C VAL A 31 2.84 -14.21 -2.28
N VAL A 32 3.33 -13.01 -2.64
CA VAL A 32 3.17 -12.45 -3.99
C VAL A 32 4.52 -12.04 -4.55
N LEU A 33 4.96 -12.77 -5.59
CA LEU A 33 6.17 -12.47 -6.34
C LEU A 33 7.42 -12.32 -5.46
N ASP A 34 7.46 -13.00 -4.32
CA ASP A 34 8.53 -12.89 -3.32
C ASP A 34 8.69 -11.45 -2.76
N TYR A 35 7.57 -10.71 -2.67
CA TYR A 35 7.51 -9.38 -2.07
C TYR A 35 6.60 -9.33 -0.83
N GLY A 36 7.08 -8.60 0.17
CA GLY A 36 6.36 -8.17 1.34
C GLY A 36 5.73 -6.78 1.14
N LEU A 37 4.78 -6.44 2.00
CA LEU A 37 4.18 -5.10 2.04
C LEU A 37 4.46 -4.49 3.40
N ILE A 38 5.18 -3.37 3.41
CA ILE A 38 5.46 -2.60 4.61
C ILE A 38 4.54 -1.38 4.65
N VAL A 39 3.92 -1.18 5.83
CA VAL A 39 3.09 -0.01 6.12
C VAL A 39 3.55 0.59 7.45
N ASP A 40 4.18 1.74 7.39
CA ASP A 40 4.66 2.49 8.55
C ASP A 40 3.71 3.65 8.91
N GLY A 41 3.69 4.01 10.19
CA GLY A 41 2.83 5.06 10.76
C GLY A 41 1.51 4.57 11.34
N LEU A 42 1.15 3.28 11.19
CA LEU A 42 -0.12 2.73 11.71
C LEU A 42 -0.29 2.94 13.22
N ARG A 43 0.80 2.94 13.99
CA ARG A 43 0.81 3.18 15.44
C ARG A 43 0.41 4.60 15.85
N SER A 44 0.49 5.55 14.93
CA SER A 44 0.15 6.95 15.17
C SER A 44 -1.33 7.23 14.93
N LEU A 45 -2.08 6.25 14.40
CA LEU A 45 -3.52 6.35 14.20
C LEU A 45 -4.27 5.93 15.47
N PRO A 46 -5.49 6.44 15.70
CA PRO A 46 -6.40 5.89 16.71
C PRO A 46 -6.59 4.38 16.51
N GLU A 47 -6.65 3.60 17.60
CA GLU A 47 -6.65 2.13 17.54
C GLU A 47 -7.79 1.56 16.66
N THR A 48 -8.97 2.18 16.67
CA THR A 48 -10.09 1.80 15.80
C THR A 48 -9.75 1.97 14.32
N SER A 49 -9.15 3.10 13.96
CA SER A 49 -8.67 3.40 12.60
C SER A 49 -7.53 2.47 12.19
N ALA A 50 -6.55 2.26 13.07
CA ALA A 50 -5.43 1.36 12.84
C ALA A 50 -5.91 -0.09 12.60
N ARG A 51 -6.85 -0.57 13.40
CA ARG A 51 -7.46 -1.90 13.25
C ARG A 51 -8.22 -2.05 11.94
N SER A 52 -9.00 -1.02 11.56
CA SER A 52 -9.70 -0.99 10.28
C SER A 52 -8.72 -1.03 9.10
N ALA A 53 -7.67 -0.20 9.15
CA ALA A 53 -6.62 -0.17 8.13
C ALA A 53 -5.91 -1.53 8.01
N ARG A 54 -5.48 -2.14 9.12
CA ARG A 54 -4.86 -3.49 9.13
C ARG A 54 -5.74 -4.54 8.47
N ARG A 55 -7.05 -4.55 8.76
CA ARG A 55 -8.00 -5.50 8.17
C ARG A 55 -8.08 -5.32 6.65
N ARG A 56 -8.13 -4.08 6.17
CA ARG A 56 -8.23 -3.76 4.74
C ARG A 56 -6.92 -4.06 4.00
N ILE A 57 -5.77 -3.71 4.59
CA ILE A 57 -4.44 -4.05 4.08
C ILE A 57 -4.32 -5.56 3.90
N ARG A 58 -4.69 -6.37 4.91
CA ARG A 58 -4.64 -7.82 4.81
C ARG A 58 -5.52 -8.35 3.67
N ARG A 59 -6.72 -7.79 3.49
CA ARG A 59 -7.65 -8.19 2.41
C ARG A 59 -7.13 -7.87 1.01
N HIS A 60 -6.36 -6.80 0.87
CA HIS A 60 -5.91 -6.28 -0.43
C HIS A 60 -4.39 -6.33 -0.60
N LYS A 61 -3.67 -7.12 0.22
CA LYS A 61 -2.19 -7.18 0.23
C LYS A 61 -1.63 -7.43 -1.16
N GLU A 62 -2.15 -8.45 -1.84
CA GLU A 62 -1.67 -8.83 -3.17
C GLU A 62 -1.87 -7.73 -4.21
N GLY A 63 -3.05 -7.11 -4.21
CA GLY A 63 -3.35 -5.98 -5.09
C GLY A 63 -2.46 -4.78 -4.82
N LEU A 64 -2.15 -4.50 -3.55
CA LEU A 64 -1.22 -3.44 -3.16
C LEU A 64 0.22 -3.73 -3.62
N VAL A 65 0.69 -4.98 -3.48
CA VAL A 65 2.02 -5.39 -3.96
C VAL A 65 2.11 -5.20 -5.48
N LEU A 66 1.15 -5.75 -6.24
CA LEU A 66 1.11 -5.61 -7.70
C LEU A 66 1.04 -4.14 -8.14
N LEU A 67 0.20 -3.34 -7.47
CA LEU A 67 0.08 -1.91 -7.72
C LEU A 67 1.41 -1.17 -7.46
N LEU A 68 2.12 -1.54 -6.39
CA LEU A 68 3.40 -0.93 -6.02
C LEU A 68 4.54 -1.33 -6.94
N LEU A 69 4.48 -2.51 -7.57
CA LEU A 69 5.44 -2.95 -8.56
C LEU A 69 5.14 -2.37 -9.96
N ASP A 70 3.88 -2.02 -10.25
CA ASP A 70 3.52 -1.37 -11.50
C ASP A 70 4.03 0.07 -11.53
N ARG A 71 4.97 0.32 -12.45
CA ARG A 71 5.58 1.65 -12.70
C ARG A 71 4.90 2.42 -13.81
N ARG A 72 3.77 1.92 -14.32
CA ARG A 72 3.04 2.56 -15.42
C ARG A 72 1.88 3.44 -14.96
N ASP A 73 1.58 3.51 -13.66
CA ASP A 73 0.55 4.40 -13.12
C ASP A 73 1.17 5.77 -12.75
N PRO A 74 0.88 6.84 -13.52
CA PRO A 74 1.50 8.15 -13.34
C PRO A 74 1.10 8.84 -12.03
N ASP A 75 -0.11 8.58 -11.51
CA ASP A 75 -0.56 9.16 -10.25
C ASP A 75 0.21 8.55 -9.08
N LEU A 76 0.48 7.23 -9.14
CA LEU A 76 1.31 6.56 -8.15
C LEU A 76 2.75 7.04 -8.22
N ASP A 77 3.28 7.26 -9.42
CA ASP A 77 4.63 7.81 -9.58
C ASP A 77 4.76 9.24 -9.05
N ALA A 78 3.69 10.04 -9.12
CA ALA A 78 3.65 11.35 -8.47
C ALA A 78 3.68 11.21 -6.93
N VAL A 79 2.78 10.39 -6.36
CA VAL A 79 2.69 10.16 -4.92
C VAL A 79 3.98 9.56 -4.34
N ARG A 80 4.64 8.65 -5.07
CA ARG A 80 5.96 8.09 -4.71
C ARG A 80 7.04 9.18 -4.66
N ARG A 81 7.12 10.03 -5.68
CA ARG A 81 8.10 11.12 -5.77
C ARG A 81 7.92 12.16 -4.67
N GLU A 82 6.70 12.43 -4.25
CA GLU A 82 6.43 13.28 -3.09
C GLU A 82 6.94 12.64 -1.79
N GLY A 83 6.72 11.33 -1.61
CA GLY A 83 7.17 10.60 -0.42
C GLY A 83 8.69 10.47 -0.27
N GLN A 84 9.46 10.55 -1.36
CA GLN A 84 10.93 10.52 -1.32
C GLN A 84 11.57 11.88 -1.01
N ARG A 85 10.78 12.97 -1.01
CA ARG A 85 11.27 14.34 -0.74
C ARG A 85 11.04 14.80 0.71
N ALA A 86 10.41 13.98 1.55
CA ALA A 86 10.08 14.27 2.95
C ALA A 86 10.91 13.40 3.90
#